data_AF-A0A0S8DYU2-F1
#
_entry.id   AF-A0A0S8DYU2-F1
#
_cell.length_a   1.000
_cell.length_b   1.000
_cell.length_c   1.000
_cell.angle_alpha   90.00
_cell.angle_beta   90.00
_cell.angle_gamma   90.00
#
_symmetry.space_group_name_H-M   'P 1'
#
loop_
_entity.id
_entity.type
_entity.pdbx_description
1 polymer ?
#
loop_
_entity_poly.entity_id
_entity_poly.type
_entity_poly.pdbx_seq_one_letter_code
_entity_poly.pdbx_strand_id
1 'polypeptide(L)'
;MKYAVVINLDYSSHPQALLGRLWQDIKHGMEEAGFARDGRCFTIQLPREQACALARSVMEQLAAQSEYHAHHIHSYLKDFYGYDVSATTNLLVAPLDGIVVRQERED
;
A
#
# COMPACT_ATOMS: atom_id res chain seq x y z
N MET A 1 10.14 -10.56 -6.90
CA MET A 1 9.75 -9.18 -7.31
C MET A 1 8.85 -8.64 -6.22
N LYS A 2 9.14 -7.43 -5.75
CA LYS A 2 8.38 -6.79 -4.67
C LYS A 2 7.25 -5.98 -5.27
N TYR A 3 6.00 -6.29 -4.91
CA TYR A 3 4.82 -5.58 -5.38
C TYR A 3 4.25 -4.73 -4.26
N ALA A 4 3.75 -3.55 -4.61
CA ALA A 4 3.13 -2.60 -3.68
C ALA A 4 1.64 -2.47 -3.96
N VAL A 5 0.86 -2.29 -2.90
CA VAL A 5 -0.57 -1.98 -2.90
C VAL A 5 -0.79 -0.75 -2.03
N VAL A 6 -1.48 0.25 -2.56
CA VAL A 6 -1.84 1.47 -1.85
C VAL A 6 -3.34 1.44 -1.58
N ILE A 7 -3.71 1.74 -0.34
CA ILE A 7 -5.10 1.86 0.10
C ILE A 7 -5.24 3.20 0.83
N ASN A 8 -6.15 4.05 0.37
CA ASN A 8 -6.54 5.29 1.04
C ASN A 8 -8.04 5.31 1.28
N LEU A 9 -8.44 5.77 2.47
CA LEU A 9 -9.84 6.01 2.80
C LEU A 9 -10.27 7.43 2.44
N ASP A 10 -11.55 7.62 2.12
CA ASP A 10 -12.15 8.92 1.85
C ASP A 10 -12.51 9.68 3.14
N TYR A 11 -11.47 10.22 3.79
CA TYR A 11 -11.61 11.06 4.98
C TYR A 11 -12.36 12.38 4.75
N SER A 12 -12.63 12.77 3.50
CA SER A 12 -13.39 13.98 3.20
C SER A 12 -14.90 13.78 3.27
N SER A 13 -15.38 12.57 2.95
CA SER A 13 -16.82 12.29 2.84
C SER A 13 -17.40 11.55 4.04
N HIS A 14 -16.55 11.02 4.93
CA HIS A 14 -16.99 10.13 6.01
C HIS A 14 -16.42 10.50 7.39
N PRO A 15 -17.12 10.15 8.49
CA PRO A 15 -16.66 10.43 9.84
C PRO A 15 -15.33 9.75 10.18
N GLN A 16 -14.41 10.50 10.79
CA GLN A 16 -13.08 10.01 11.15
C GLN A 16 -13.10 8.78 12.06
N ALA A 17 -14.04 8.71 13.01
CA ALA A 17 -14.15 7.58 13.94
C ALA A 17 -14.43 6.26 13.22
N LEU A 18 -15.34 6.28 12.24
CA LEU A 18 -15.69 5.12 11.42
C LEU A 18 -14.50 4.66 10.57
N LEU A 19 -13.86 5.60 9.87
CA LEU A 19 -12.70 5.30 9.03
C LEU A 19 -11.48 4.86 9.85
N GLY A 20 -11.34 5.35 11.08
CA GLY A 20 -10.29 4.93 11.99
C GLY A 20 -10.36 3.44 12.29
N ARG A 21 -11.56 2.93 12.60
CA ARG A 21 -11.80 1.51 12.84
C ARG A 21 -11.58 0.68 11.57
N LEU A 22 -12.21 1.08 10.46
CA LEU A 22 -12.03 0.41 9.18
C LEU A 22 -10.55 0.33 8.76
N TRP A 23 -9.78 1.40 8.98
CA TRP A 23 -8.35 1.39 8.69
C TRP A 23 -7.57 0.38 9.53
N GLN A 24 -7.91 0.20 10.81
CA GLN A 24 -7.26 -0.83 11.62
C GLN A 24 -7.56 -2.23 11.10
N ASP A 25 -8.81 -2.50 10.70
CA ASP A 25 -9.20 -3.80 10.17
C ASP A 25 -8.50 -4.09 8.83
N ILE A 26 -8.43 -3.11 7.93
CA ILE A 26 -7.66 -3.19 6.68
C ILE A 26 -6.18 -3.47 6.97
N LYS A 27 -5.58 -2.68 7.87
CA LYS A 27 -4.18 -2.85 8.24
C LYS A 27 -3.92 -4.27 8.75
N HIS A 28 -4.74 -4.74 9.67
CA HIS A 28 -4.60 -6.06 10.27
C HIS A 28 -4.75 -7.16 9.22
N GLY A 29 -5.80 -7.14 8.41
CA GLY A 29 -6.01 -8.14 7.36
C GLY A 29 -4.90 -8.17 6.31
N MET A 30 -4.35 -7.01 5.93
CA MET A 30 -3.20 -6.95 5.02
C MET A 30 -1.93 -7.51 5.66
N GLU A 31 -1.67 -7.20 6.94
CA GLU A 31 -0.51 -7.72 7.68
C GLU A 31 -0.61 -9.25 7.87
N GLU A 32 -1.80 -9.79 8.18
CA GLU A 32 -2.05 -11.24 8.28
C GLU A 32 -1.91 -11.96 6.94
N ALA A 33 -2.28 -11.32 5.84
CA ALA A 33 -2.05 -11.82 4.49
C ALA A 33 -0.56 -11.79 4.07
N GLY A 34 0.34 -11.29 4.93
CA GLY A 34 1.78 -11.30 4.69
C GLY A 34 2.31 -10.04 3.99
N PHE A 35 1.52 -8.98 3.91
CA PHE A 35 2.03 -7.68 3.47
C PHE A 35 2.80 -6.98 4.59
N ALA A 36 3.98 -6.45 4.26
CA ALA A 36 4.70 -5.52 5.11
C ALA A 36 4.21 -4.09 4.86
N ARG A 37 3.87 -3.37 5.93
CA ARG A 37 3.34 -2.00 5.83
C ARG A 37 4.45 -0.95 5.90
N ASP A 38 4.34 0.03 5.01
CA ASP A 38 5.12 1.27 5.01
C ASP A 38 4.16 2.47 4.81
N GLY A 39 3.75 3.09 5.91
CA GLY A 39 2.72 4.14 5.90
C GLY A 39 1.38 3.61 5.39
N ARG A 40 0.97 4.10 4.20
CA ARG A 40 -0.27 3.73 3.46
C ARG A 40 -0.01 2.71 2.34
N CYS A 41 1.25 2.31 2.19
CA CYS A 41 1.69 1.32 1.21
C CYS A 41 1.86 -0.02 1.90
N PHE A 42 1.37 -1.08 1.27
CA PHE A 42 1.50 -2.46 1.68
C PHE A 42 2.33 -3.18 0.63
N THR A 43 3.42 -3.81 1.05
CA THR A 43 4.37 -4.44 0.12
C THR A 43 4.52 -5.92 0.38
N ILE A 44 4.67 -6.71 -0.67
CA ILE A 44 4.80 -8.17 -0.55
C ILE A 44 5.77 -8.71 -1.61
N GLN A 45 6.43 -9.83 -1.30
CA GLN A 45 7.31 -10.55 -2.22
C GLN A 45 6.52 -11.60 -3.01
N LEU A 46 5.54 -11.15 -3.79
CA LEU A 46 4.75 -12.00 -4.68
C LEU A 46 4.65 -11.37 -6.07
N PRO A 47 4.43 -12.19 -7.13
CA PRO A 47 4.09 -11.68 -8.44
C PRO A 47 2.83 -10.81 -8.41
N ARG A 48 2.73 -9.85 -9.34
CA ARG A 48 1.62 -8.89 -9.47
C ARG A 48 0.24 -9.54 -9.32
N GLU A 49 -0.03 -10.60 -10.06
CA GLU A 49 -1.36 -11.23 -10.08
C GLU A 49 -1.75 -11.79 -8.71
N GLN A 50 -0.82 -12.50 -8.06
CA GLN A 50 -1.03 -13.08 -6.74
C GLN A 50 -1.16 -11.99 -5.68
N ALA A 51 -0.31 -10.96 -5.71
CA ALA A 51 -0.40 -9.83 -4.79
C ALA A 51 -1.75 -9.08 -4.94
N CYS A 52 -2.20 -8.84 -6.17
CA CYS A 52 -3.48 -8.18 -6.43
C CYS A 52 -4.66 -9.05 -5.98
N ALA A 53 -4.63 -10.35 -6.28
CA ALA A 53 -5.68 -11.28 -5.87
C ALA A 53 -5.79 -11.36 -4.34
N LEU A 54 -4.65 -11.43 -3.66
CA LEU A 54 -4.60 -11.50 -2.20
C LEU A 54 -5.11 -10.22 -1.54
N ALA A 55 -4.70 -9.05 -2.03
CA ALA A 55 -5.20 -7.77 -1.53
C ALA A 55 -6.72 -7.61 -1.73
N ARG A 56 -7.25 -8.04 -2.88
CA ARG A 56 -8.71 -8.05 -3.12
C ARG A 56 -9.44 -9.00 -2.18
N SER A 57 -8.90 -10.21 -1.97
CA SER A 57 -9.46 -11.19 -1.04
C SER A 57 -9.57 -10.62 0.38
N VAL A 58 -8.54 -9.91 0.87
CA VAL A 58 -8.61 -9.22 2.17
C VAL A 58 -9.76 -8.23 2.22
N MET A 59 -9.90 -7.38 1.18
CA MET A 59 -10.99 -6.40 1.13
C MET A 59 -12.37 -7.06 1.05
N GLU A 60 -12.51 -8.15 0.31
CA GLU A 60 -13.75 -8.93 0.19
C GLU A 60 -14.14 -9.58 1.52
N GLN A 61 -13.16 -10.14 2.25
CA GLN A 61 -13.38 -10.72 3.57
C GLN A 61 -13.85 -9.67 4.59
N LEU A 62 -13.25 -8.48 4.56
CA LEU A 62 -13.68 -7.35 5.38
C LEU A 62 -15.09 -6.87 4.98
N ALA A 63 -15.39 -6.80 3.67
CA ALA A 63 -16.72 -6.43 3.16
C ALA A 63 -17.83 -7.39 3.59
N ALA A 64 -17.49 -8.67 3.81
CA ALA A 64 -18.41 -9.71 4.26
C ALA A 64 -18.75 -9.60 5.77
N GLN A 65 -18.02 -8.79 6.54
CA GLN A 65 -18.34 -8.54 7.94
C GLN A 65 -19.58 -7.64 8.04
N SER A 66 -20.49 -7.99 8.96
CA SER A 66 -21.82 -7.36 9.10
C SER A 66 -21.77 -5.84 9.30
N GLU A 67 -20.70 -5.33 9.91
CA GLU A 67 -20.49 -3.89 10.16
C GLU A 67 -20.21 -3.09 8.89
N TYR A 68 -19.66 -3.70 7.85
CA TYR A 68 -19.32 -3.05 6.58
C TYR A 68 -20.29 -3.41 5.45
N HIS A 69 -21.09 -4.48 5.63
CA HIS A 69 -22.07 -4.96 4.66
C HIS A 69 -23.16 -3.92 4.34
N ALA A 70 -23.59 -3.15 5.35
CA ALA A 70 -24.62 -2.12 5.19
C ALA A 70 -24.18 -0.92 4.35
N HIS A 71 -22.87 -0.70 4.18
CA HIS A 71 -22.34 0.52 3.57
C HIS A 71 -21.40 0.29 2.38
N HIS A 72 -21.16 -0.97 2.00
CA HIS A 72 -20.21 -1.38 0.96
C HIS A 72 -18.80 -0.79 1.20
N ILE A 73 -17.85 -1.60 1.70
CA ILE A 73 -16.48 -1.16 2.04
C ILE A 73 -15.81 -0.26 0.98
N HIS A 74 -16.12 -0.49 -0.29
CA HIS A 74 -15.60 0.27 -1.43
C HIS A 74 -16.05 1.74 -1.45
N SER A 75 -17.18 2.09 -0.86
CA SER A 75 -17.66 3.48 -0.75
C SER A 75 -16.80 4.34 0.17
N TYR A 76 -16.00 3.69 1.04
CA TYR A 76 -15.05 4.34 1.94
C TYR A 76 -13.65 4.48 1.33
N LEU A 77 -13.39 3.89 0.16
CA LEU A 77 -12.07 3.93 -0.48
C LEU A 77 -11.96 5.15 -1.39
N LYS A 78 -10.89 5.92 -1.21
CA LYS A 78 -10.47 6.96 -2.13
C LYS A 78 -9.53 6.43 -3.20
N ASP A 79 -8.54 5.63 -2.78
CA ASP A 79 -7.56 5.02 -3.68
C ASP A 79 -7.40 3.54 -3.34
N PHE A 80 -7.37 2.69 -4.37
CA PHE A 80 -7.00 1.30 -4.25
C PHE A 80 -6.32 0.82 -5.53
N TYR A 81 -4.99 0.77 -5.52
CA TYR A 81 -4.19 0.39 -6.69
C TYR A 81 -2.89 -0.28 -6.29
N GLY A 82 -2.18 -0.88 -7.24
CA GLY A 82 -0.86 -1.45 -6.99
C GLY A 82 0.12 -1.18 -8.11
N TYR A 83 1.41 -1.35 -7.81
CA TYR A 83 2.51 -1.09 -8.73
C TYR A 83 3.73 -1.96 -8.38
N ASP A 84 4.61 -2.15 -9.37
CA ASP A 84 5.91 -2.79 -9.15
C ASP A 84 6.85 -1.81 -8.43
N VAL A 85 7.42 -2.20 -7.29
CA VAL A 85 8.29 -1.32 -6.51
C VAL A 85 9.53 -0.88 -7.30
N SER A 86 9.98 -1.67 -8.28
CA SER A 86 11.08 -1.27 -9.18
C SER A 86 10.76 -0.04 -10.03
N ALA A 87 9.48 0.31 -10.20
CA ALA A 87 9.05 1.52 -10.89
C ALA A 87 9.05 2.77 -10.00
N THR A 88 9.63 2.70 -8.79
CA THR A 88 9.73 3.85 -7.88
C THR A 88 11.11 4.49 -7.90
N THR A 89 11.15 5.82 -7.75
CA THR A 89 12.38 6.59 -7.60
C THR A 89 12.40 7.25 -6.24
N ASN A 90 13.49 7.07 -5.49
CA ASN A 90 13.67 7.73 -4.21
C ASN A 90 14.21 9.15 -4.41
N LEU A 91 13.35 10.16 -4.22
CA LEU A 91 13.71 11.57 -4.38
C LEU A 91 14.52 12.15 -3.20
N LEU A 92 14.71 11.40 -2.12
CA LEU A 92 15.60 11.80 -1.02
C LEU A 92 17.08 11.56 -1.33
N VAL A 93 17.38 10.83 -2.40
CA VAL A 93 18.73 10.59 -2.87
C VAL A 93 18.96 11.45 -4.11
N ALA A 94 20.13 12.09 -4.18
CA ALA A 94 20.51 12.85 -5.36
C ALA A 94 20.45 11.96 -6.61
N PRO A 95 20.03 12.48 -7.78
CA PRO A 95 20.09 11.72 -9.02
C PRO A 95 21.53 11.25 -9.26
N LEU A 96 21.69 9.98 -9.62
CA LEU A 96 23.00 9.39 -9.90
C LEU A 96 23.64 9.97 -11.18
N ASP A 97 22.84 10.61 -12.02
CA ASP A 97 23.30 11.34 -13.20
C ASP A 97 24.14 12.55 -12.76
N GLY A 98 25.46 12.41 -12.88
CA GLY A 98 26.41 13.49 -12.61
C GLY A 98 27.35 13.29 -11.41
N ILE A 99 27.31 12.13 -10.73
CA ILE A 99 28.33 11.81 -9.72
C ILE A 99 29.64 11.44 -10.43
N VAL A 100 30.46 12.45 -10.72
CA VAL A 100 31.85 12.27 -11.17
C VAL A 100 32.68 11.92 -9.95
N VAL A 101 32.94 10.62 -9.75
CA VAL A 101 33.92 10.16 -8.76
C VAL A 101 35.31 10.57 -9.25
N ARG A 102 35.86 11.64 -8.67
CA ARG A 102 37.27 11.96 -8.85
C ARG A 102 38.07 11.02 -7.94
N GLN A 103 38.82 10.10 -8.55
CA GLN A 103 39.87 9.40 -7.84
C GLN A 103 40.99 10.40 -7.55
N GLU A 104 41.11 10.82 -6.29
CA GLU A 104 42.33 11.47 -5.82
C GLU A 104 43.41 10.38 -5.79
N ARG A 105 44.39 10.48 -6.70
CA ARG A 105 45.65 9.75 -6.56
C ARG A 105 46.46 10.53 -5.52
N GLU A 106 46.72 9.90 -4.39
CA GLU A 106 47.82 10.29 -3.51
C GLU A 106 49.12 9.87 -4.21
N ASP A 107 49.89 10.87 -4.66
CA ASP A 107 51.28 10.73 -5.10
C ASP A 107 52.23 10.84 -3.88
#